data_AF-H9VRU4-F1
#
_entry.id   AF-H9VRU4-F1
#
_cell.length_a   1.000
_cell.length_b   1.000
_cell.length_c   1.000
_cell.angle_alpha   90.00
_cell.angle_beta   90.00
_cell.angle_gamma   90.00
#
_symmetry.space_group_name_H-M   'P 1'
#
loop_
_entity.id
_entity.type
_entity.pdbx_description
1 polymer ?
#
loop_
_entity_poly.entity_id
_entity_poly.type
_entity_poly.pdbx_seq_one_letter_code
_entity_poly.pdbx_strand_id
1 'polypeptide(L)' 'MEMERELSLEKFLLSYKSSPTVVTAREEGVDLLNETVLRRFREAWGNENKIYTCKMPLYVLVGTLPL' A
#
# COMPACT_ATOMS: atom_id res chain seq x y z
N MET A 1 8.62 -9.32 -14.25
CA MET A 1 7.63 -8.33 -14.71
C MET A 1 7.36 -7.38 -13.57
N GLU A 2 7.18 -6.10 -13.83
CA GLU A 2 6.87 -5.11 -12.80
C GLU A 2 5.54 -4.44 -13.13
N MET A 3 4.70 -4.24 -12.11
CA MET A 3 3.53 -3.39 -12.20
C MET A 3 3.93 -2.01 -11.69
N GLU A 4 3.67 -0.98 -12.49
CA GLU A 4 3.87 0.40 -12.10
C GLU A 4 2.52 1.06 -11.78
N ARG A 5 2.50 1.88 -10.73
CA ARG A 5 1.34 2.69 -10.36
C ARG A 5 1.78 4.09 -9.95
N GLU A 6 1.11 5.10 -10.48
CA GLU A 6 1.25 6.47 -10.00
C GLU A 6 0.39 6.68 -8.75
N LEU A 7 1.02 7.08 -7.65
CA LEU A 7 0.36 7.24 -6.35
C LEU A 7 0.62 8.63 -5.78
N SER A 8 -0.47 9.30 -5.39
CA SER A 8 -0.43 10.39 -4.42
C SER A 8 -0.29 9.82 -3.01
N LEU A 9 0.15 10.66 -2.06
CA LEU A 9 0.23 10.31 -0.65
C LEU A 9 -1.11 9.78 -0.11
N GLU A 10 -2.20 10.45 -0.47
CA GLU A 10 -3.55 10.06 -0.04
C GLU A 10 -3.93 8.66 -0.54
N LYS A 11 -3.74 8.38 -1.84
CA LYS A 11 -4.04 7.06 -2.42
C LYS A 11 -3.16 5.97 -1.82
N PHE A 12 -1.89 6.28 -1.57
CA PHE A 12 -0.95 5.38 -0.91
C PHE A 12 -1.44 5.02 0.51
N LEU A 13 -1.75 6.01 1.35
CA LEU A 13 -2.25 5.78 2.71
C LEU A 13 -3.62 5.08 2.73
N LEU A 14 -4.51 5.40 1.79
CA LEU A 14 -5.80 4.74 1.64
C LEU A 14 -5.62 3.24 1.34
N SER A 15 -4.64 2.87 0.52
CA SER A 15 -4.36 1.46 0.21
C SER A 15 -4.02 0.62 1.44
N TYR A 16 -3.34 1.21 2.44
CA TYR A 16 -3.06 0.52 3.70
C TYR A 16 -4.29 0.40 4.58
N LYS A 17 -5.22 1.36 4.56
CA LYS A 17 -6.45 1.27 5.35
C LYS A 17 -7.31 0.07 4.95
N SER A 18 -7.30 -0.31 3.68
CA SER A 18 -8.00 -1.50 3.18
C SER A 18 -7.15 -2.77 3.20
N SER A 19 -5.91 -2.72 3.68
CA SER A 19 -5.03 -3.88 3.74
C SER A 19 -5.59 -4.90 4.74
N PRO A 20 -5.69 -6.20 4.38
CA PRO A 20 -6.14 -7.24 5.31
C PRO A 20 -5.37 -7.23 6.62
N THR A 21 -4.06 -6.98 6.58
CA THR A 21 -3.22 -6.89 7.79
C THR A 21 -3.64 -5.78 8.73
N VAL A 22 -3.98 -4.60 8.18
CA VAL A 22 -4.43 -3.45 8.98
C VAL A 22 -5.83 -3.68 9.52
N VAL A 23 -6.71 -4.29 8.73
CA VAL A 23 -8.07 -4.65 9.16
C VAL A 23 -8.01 -5.64 10.33
N THR A 24 -7.27 -6.74 10.20
CA THR A 24 -7.13 -7.73 11.27
C THR A 24 -6.50 -7.14 12.53
N ALA A 25 -5.45 -6.33 12.40
CA ALA A 25 -4.84 -5.70 13.58
C ALA A 25 -5.84 -4.80 14.33
N ARG A 26 -6.70 -4.08 13.60
CA ARG A 26 -7.76 -3.27 14.19
C ARG A 26 -8.81 -4.12 14.89
N GLU A 27 -9.21 -5.25 14.32
CA GLU A 27 -10.14 -6.20 14.95
C GLU A 27 -9.60 -6.74 16.28
N GLU A 28 -8.28 -6.91 16.37
CA GLU A 28 -7.54 -7.27 17.60
C GLU A 28 -7.25 -6.07 18.53
N GLY A 29 -7.82 -4.90 18.26
CA GLY A 29 -7.68 -3.69 19.10
C GLY A 29 -6.38 -2.91 18.90
N VAL A 30 -5.59 -3.20 17.87
CA VAL A 30 -4.32 -2.53 17.55
C VAL A 30 -4.50 -1.56 16.38
N ASP A 31 -4.28 -0.26 16.62
CA ASP A 31 -4.26 0.74 15.55
C ASP A 31 -2.85 0.92 14.95
N LEU A 32 -2.59 0.20 13.87
CA LEU A 32 -1.34 0.29 13.10
C LEU A 32 -1.19 1.61 12.33
N LEU A 33 -2.28 2.33 12.06
CA LEU A 33 -2.29 3.57 11.30
C LEU A 33 -2.64 4.78 12.18
N ASN A 34 -2.15 4.77 13.42
CA ASN A 34 -2.30 5.89 14.34
C ASN A 34 -1.63 7.17 13.81
N GLU A 35 -1.96 8.31 14.42
CA GLU A 35 -1.48 9.63 13.97
C GLU A 35 0.04 9.74 13.89
N THR A 36 0.76 9.08 14.80
CA THR A 36 2.23 9.11 14.80
C THR A 36 2.79 8.41 13.57
N VAL A 37 2.25 7.23 13.22
CA VAL A 37 2.65 6.50 12.01
C VAL A 37 2.29 7.30 10.77
N LEU A 38 1.08 7.84 10.69
CA LEU A 38 0.64 8.65 9.56
C LEU A 38 1.53 9.89 9.38
N ARG A 39 1.87 10.61 10.46
CA ARG A 39 2.78 11.76 10.41
C ARG A 39 4.14 11.37 9.84
N ARG A 40 4.73 10.26 10.29
CA ARG A 40 6.03 9.78 9.77
C ARG A 40 5.98 9.44 8.28
N PHE A 41 4.86 8.89 7.80
CA PHE A 41 4.65 8.69 6.36
C PHE A 41 4.62 10.02 5.60
N ARG A 42 3.89 11.03 6.09
CA ARG A 42 3.84 12.36 5.43
C ARG A 42 5.22 13.01 5.37
N GLU A 43 5.97 12.96 6.48
CA GLU A 43 7.34 13.46 6.56
C GLU A 43 8.27 12.75 5.56
N ALA A 44 8.20 11.41 5.49
CA ALA A 44 9.00 10.62 4.55
C ALA A 44 8.61 10.85 3.08
N TRP A 45 7.34 11.19 2.82
CA TRP A 45 6.88 11.54 1.48
C TRP A 45 7.47 12.86 0.97
N GLY A 46 7.83 13.75 1.90
CA GLY A 46 8.52 15.02 1.68
C GLY A 46 7.60 16.13 1.17
N ASN A 47 6.94 15.91 0.04
CA ASN A 47 5.95 16.83 -0.54
C ASN A 47 4.63 16.10 -0.77
N GLU A 48 3.61 16.44 0.01
CA GLU A 48 2.30 15.75 -0.02
C GLU A 48 1.58 15.83 -1.38
N ASN A 49 1.87 16.85 -2.18
CA ASN A 49 1.31 17.02 -3.52
C ASN A 49 2.09 16.26 -4.60
N LYS A 50 3.24 15.67 -4.26
CA LYS A 50 4.07 14.92 -5.19
C LYS A 50 3.46 13.54 -5.44
N ILE A 51 3.38 13.19 -6.72
CA ILE A 51 3.03 11.86 -7.20
C ILE A 51 4.32 11.07 -7.39
N TYR A 52 4.34 9.83 -6.92
CA TYR A 52 5.45 8.91 -7.11
C TYR A 52 5.01 7.70 -7.94
N THR A 53 5.90 7.20 -8.77
CA THR A 53 5.75 5.91 -9.45
C THR A 53 6.19 4.80 -8.51
N CYS A 54 5.23 4.01 -8.02
CA CYS A 54 5.48 2.79 -7.26
C CYS A 54 5.68 1.63 -8.22
N LYS A 55 6.83 0.95 -8.13
CA LYS A 55 7.13 -0.27 -8.88
C LYS A 55 6.99 -1.47 -7.96
N MET A 56 6.18 -2.44 -8.37
CA MET A 56 5.96 -3.68 -7.62
C MET A 56 6.33 -4.89 -8.48
N PRO A 57 7.17 -5.81 -7.99
CA PRO A 57 7.47 -7.02 -8.71
C PRO A 57 6.20 -7.88 -8.81
N LEU A 58 5.93 -8.36 -10.02
CA LEU A 58 4.79 -9.21 -10.33
C LEU A 58 5.27 -10.63 -10.58
N TYR A 59 4.77 -11.56 -9.76
CA TYR A 59 5.01 -12.99 -9.88
C TYR A 59 3.74 -13.65 -10.43
N VAL A 60 3.83 -14.31 -11.58
CA VAL A 60 2.69 -14.94 -12.25
C VAL A 60 3.01 -16.40 -12.51
N LEU A 61 2.05 -17.28 -12.20
CA LEU A 61 2.06 -18.68 -12.59
C LEU A 61 1.02 -18.88 -13.70
N VAL A 62 1.46 -19.38 -14.85
CA VAL A 62 0.58 -19.64 -16.01
C VAL A 62 0.65 -21.12 -16.34
N GLY A 63 -0.52 -21.74 -16.55
CA GLY A 63 -0.63 -23.13 -16.98
C GLY A 63 -1.92 -23.34 -17.75
N THR A 64 -1.94 -24.40 -18.56
CA THR A 64 -3.13 -24.84 -19.30
C THR A 64 -3.62 -26.16 -18.71
N LEU A 65 -4.94 -26.33 -18.60
CA LEU A 65 -5.50 -27.63 -18.24
C LEU A 65 -5.25 -28.63 -19.38
N PRO A 66 -4.93 -29.91 -19.07
CA PRO A 66 -4.91 -30.95 -20.10
C PRO A 66 -6.32 -31.15 -20.64
N LEU A 67 -6.43 -31.25 -21.96
CA LEU A 67 -7.66 -31.56 -22.71
C LEU A 67 -8.12 -33.00 -22.45
#